data_AF-A0A1H7K531-F1
#
_entry.id   AF-A0A1H7K531-F1
#
_cell.length_a   1.000
_cell.length_b   1.000
_cell.length_c   1.000
_cell.angle_alpha   90.00
_cell.angle_beta   90.00
_cell.angle_gamma   90.00
#
_symmetry.space_group_name_H-M   'P 1'
#
loop_
_entity.id
_entity.type
_entity.pdbx_description
1 polymer ?
#
loop_
_entity_poly.entity_id
_entity_poly.type
_entity_poly.pdbx_seq_one_letter_code
_entity_poly.pdbx_strand_id
1 'polypeptide(L)'
;MKLPIAIALATLCLPTLAVAQSIGEPLPGRGPAKTKPLAAPSASSQAARPCPEYGPGFVRVEGSSACVRLGGGVRVEFGKTSRNRGYGSAADAMVYGEARSQTSVGEFRTVISGRGRIDNNLNNGWQRW
;
A
#
# COMPACT_ATOMS: atom_id res chain seq x y z
N MET A 1 31.14 -50.75 0.72
CA MET A 1 29.87 -50.04 1.04
C MET A 1 30.10 -48.95 2.11
N LYS A 2 30.99 -47.98 1.85
CA LYS A 2 31.35 -46.90 2.81
C LYS A 2 31.31 -45.50 2.19
N LEU A 3 30.90 -45.39 0.93
CA LEU A 3 30.81 -44.12 0.20
C LEU A 3 29.48 -43.32 0.36
N PRO A 4 28.31 -43.89 0.74
CA PRO A 4 27.07 -43.10 0.74
C PRO A 4 26.88 -42.28 2.03
N ILE A 5 27.55 -42.62 3.13
CA ILE A 5 27.38 -41.96 4.43
C ILE A 5 28.12 -40.63 4.49
N ALA A 6 29.25 -40.50 3.78
CA ALA A 6 30.03 -39.26 3.74
C ALA A 6 29.31 -38.12 2.99
N ILE A 7 28.46 -38.44 2.01
CA ILE A 7 27.72 -37.45 1.21
C ILE A 7 26.45 -36.97 1.96
N ALA A 8 25.83 -37.83 2.75
CA ALA A 8 24.66 -37.49 3.56
C ALA A 8 24.99 -36.57 4.73
N LEU A 9 26.22 -36.63 5.28
CA LEU A 9 26.64 -35.77 6.40
C LEU A 9 27.09 -34.38 5.95
N ALA A 10 27.51 -34.22 4.69
CA ALA A 10 28.01 -32.95 4.15
C ALA A 10 26.90 -31.95 3.76
N THR A 11 25.65 -32.40 3.62
CA THR A 11 24.52 -31.55 3.19
C THR A 11 23.71 -30.96 4.33
N LEU A 12 23.93 -31.39 5.58
CA LEU A 12 23.15 -30.93 6.74
C LEU A 12 23.71 -29.66 7.44
N CYS A 13 24.84 -29.11 6.98
CA CYS A 13 25.54 -27.99 7.63
C CYS A 13 25.59 -26.70 6.80
N LEU A 14 24.50 -26.33 6.13
CA LEU A 14 24.32 -24.99 5.59
C LEU A 14 23.24 -24.24 6.38
N PRO A 15 23.57 -23.64 7.54
CA PRO A 15 22.74 -22.58 8.06
C PRO A 15 22.93 -21.38 7.13
N THR A 16 21.93 -21.10 6.31
CA THR A 16 21.80 -19.83 5.59
C THR A 16 21.59 -18.71 6.61
N LEU A 17 22.70 -18.21 7.17
CA LEU A 17 22.74 -16.92 7.84
C LEU A 17 22.65 -15.83 6.76
N ALA A 18 21.42 -15.53 6.32
CA ALA A 18 21.11 -14.29 5.64
C ALA A 18 21.21 -13.15 6.67
N VAL A 19 22.44 -12.76 7.02
CA VAL A 19 22.65 -11.53 7.78
C VAL A 19 22.42 -10.39 6.79
N ALA A 20 21.28 -9.72 6.91
CA ALA A 20 21.09 -8.40 6.35
C ALA A 20 22.04 -7.44 7.09
N GLN A 21 23.29 -7.38 6.66
CA GLN A 21 24.24 -6.37 7.10
C GLN A 21 23.73 -5.04 6.54
N SER A 22 22.91 -4.32 7.32
CA SER A 22 22.73 -2.89 7.13
C SER A 22 24.06 -2.23 7.46
N ILE A 23 24.99 -2.29 6.51
CA ILE A 23 26.21 -1.50 6.51
C ILE A 23 25.73 -0.05 6.44
N GLY A 24 25.62 0.57 7.61
CA GLY A 24 25.27 1.97 7.80
C GLY A 24 26.41 2.90 7.41
N GLU A 25 27.15 2.60 6.33
CA GLU A 25 28.10 3.52 5.75
C GLU A 25 27.39 4.28 4.63
N PRO A 26 27.09 5.58 4.80
CA PRO A 26 26.52 6.37 3.73
C PRO A 26 27.52 6.46 2.57
N LEU A 27 27.08 6.10 1.36
CA LEU A 27 27.88 6.30 0.16
C LEU A 27 28.38 7.77 0.09
N PRO A 28 29.68 8.02 -0.09
CA PRO A 28 30.21 9.38 -0.18
C PRO A 28 29.53 10.11 -1.34
N GLY A 29 28.82 11.20 -1.03
CA GLY A 29 28.06 12.00 -1.99
C GLY A 29 26.53 11.82 -1.96
N ARG A 30 25.98 10.87 -1.19
CA ARG A 30 24.56 10.85 -0.86
C ARG A 30 24.34 11.44 0.52
N GLY A 31 23.79 12.66 0.56
CA GLY A 31 23.23 13.20 1.80
C GLY A 31 22.15 12.27 2.38
N PRO A 32 21.86 12.34 3.69
CA PRO A 32 20.86 11.49 4.31
C PRO A 32 19.55 11.58 3.53
N ALA A 33 18.95 10.42 3.25
CA ALA A 33 17.64 10.40 2.63
C ALA A 33 16.72 11.29 3.48
N LYS A 34 16.21 12.38 2.89
CA LYS A 34 15.20 13.21 3.56
C LYS A 34 14.04 12.27 3.87
N THR A 35 13.91 11.88 5.13
CA THR A 35 12.72 11.23 5.65
C THR A 35 11.59 12.22 5.39
N LYS A 36 10.84 11.99 4.30
CA LYS A 36 9.63 12.75 4.02
C LYS A 36 8.76 12.60 5.27
N PRO A 37 8.38 13.69 5.96
CA PRO A 37 7.50 13.58 7.11
C PRO A 37 6.30 12.76 6.67
N LEU A 38 6.03 11.66 7.39
CA LEU A 38 4.77 10.95 7.27
C LEU A 38 3.71 12.03 7.41
N ALA A 39 2.90 12.23 6.36
CA ALA A 39 1.88 13.25 6.37
C ALA A 39 1.05 13.03 7.64
N ALA A 40 1.02 14.05 8.51
CA ALA A 40 0.21 14.00 9.72
C ALA A 40 -1.22 13.63 9.32
N PRO A 41 -1.91 12.74 10.06
CA PRO A 41 -3.32 12.47 9.81
C PRO A 41 -4.06 13.80 9.70
N SER A 42 -4.77 14.01 8.59
CA SER A 42 -5.45 15.28 8.31
C SER A 42 -6.32 15.66 9.50
N ALA A 43 -6.16 16.89 10.00
CA ALA A 43 -6.84 17.46 11.16
C ALA A 43 -8.35 17.70 10.95
N SER A 44 -9.03 16.89 10.13
CA SER A 44 -10.48 16.95 9.93
C SER A 44 -11.27 16.16 10.98
N SER A 45 -10.59 15.48 11.91
CA SER A 45 -11.24 14.66 12.95
C SER A 45 -11.89 15.47 14.08
N GLN A 46 -11.69 16.79 14.14
CA GLN A 46 -12.06 17.58 15.33
C GLN A 46 -13.54 17.98 15.37
N ALA A 47 -14.26 17.88 14.26
CA ALA A 47 -15.69 18.22 14.19
C ALA A 47 -16.63 16.99 14.18
N ALA A 48 -16.12 15.80 13.84
CA ALA A 48 -16.96 14.61 13.68
C ALA A 48 -16.76 13.62 14.83
N ARG A 49 -17.85 13.19 15.49
CA ARG A 49 -17.80 12.17 16.54
C ARG A 49 -17.36 10.83 15.93
N PRO A 50 -16.22 10.24 16.34
CA PRO A 50 -15.78 8.95 15.80
C PRO A 50 -16.76 7.84 16.20
N CYS A 51 -16.97 6.85 15.31
CA CYS A 51 -17.75 5.65 15.60
C CYS A 51 -16.82 4.43 15.75
N PRO A 52 -16.28 4.17 16.96
CA PRO A 52 -15.41 3.01 17.19
C PRO A 52 -16.14 1.67 17.04
N GLU A 53 -17.48 1.65 17.06
CA GLU A 53 -18.31 0.45 17.00
C GLU A 53 -18.23 -0.26 15.64
N TYR A 54 -18.04 0.52 14.56
CA TYR A 54 -17.92 -0.01 13.20
C TYR A 54 -16.47 -0.17 12.73
N GLY A 55 -15.51 0.36 13.50
CA GLY A 55 -14.09 0.25 13.24
C GLY A 55 -13.36 1.58 13.05
N PRO A 56 -12.03 1.56 12.84
CA PRO A 56 -11.23 2.76 12.70
C PRO A 56 -11.57 3.51 11.40
N GLY A 57 -11.61 4.84 11.49
CA GLY A 57 -11.88 5.74 10.36
C GLY A 57 -13.36 5.97 10.05
N PHE A 58 -14.27 5.40 10.85
CA PHE A 58 -15.69 5.74 10.79
C PHE A 58 -15.99 6.99 11.62
N VAL A 59 -16.75 7.90 11.02
CA VAL A 59 -17.24 9.11 11.67
C VAL A 59 -18.75 9.18 11.60
N ARG A 60 -19.39 9.62 12.68
CA ARG A 60 -20.83 9.79 12.74
C ARG A 60 -21.25 10.99 11.91
N VAL A 61 -22.24 10.80 11.05
CA VAL A 61 -22.87 11.88 10.29
C VAL A 61 -23.76 12.68 11.23
N GLU A 62 -23.61 14.00 11.25
CA GLU A 62 -24.44 14.88 12.07
C GLU A 62 -25.93 14.68 11.74
N GLY A 63 -26.76 14.63 12.78
CA GLY A 63 -28.21 14.40 12.63
C GLY A 63 -28.63 12.94 12.39
N SER A 64 -27.70 11.96 12.40
CA SER A 64 -28.05 10.55 12.28
C SER A 64 -27.17 9.60 13.12
N SER A 65 -27.62 8.37 13.31
CA SER A 65 -26.80 7.27 13.85
C SER A 65 -25.94 6.59 12.79
N ALA A 66 -25.92 7.12 11.56
CA ALA A 66 -25.13 6.56 10.47
C ALA A 66 -23.66 6.96 10.61
N CYS A 67 -22.79 5.99 10.38
CA CYS A 67 -21.34 6.14 10.43
C CYS A 67 -20.76 5.91 9.04
N VAL A 68 -19.91 6.83 8.60
CA VAL A 68 -19.29 6.79 7.28
C VAL A 68 -17.78 6.71 7.40
N ARG A 69 -17.15 5.96 6.50
CA ARG A 69 -15.70 5.91 6.33
C ARG A 69 -15.38 6.21 4.88
N LEU A 70 -14.52 7.20 4.66
CA LEU A 70 -13.95 7.47 3.35
C LEU A 70 -12.48 7.09 3.35
N GLY A 71 -12.02 6.50 2.26
CA GLY A 71 -10.62 6.20 2.06
C GLY A 71 -10.28 6.13 0.58
N GLY A 72 -9.00 5.99 0.31
CA GLY A 72 -8.50 5.94 -1.04
C GLY A 72 -6.98 5.90 -1.06
N GLY A 73 -6.46 5.78 -2.27
CA GLY A 73 -5.03 5.76 -2.52
C GLY A 73 -4.74 6.28 -3.92
N VAL A 74 -3.57 6.89 -4.06
CA VAL A 74 -3.02 7.30 -5.36
C VAL A 74 -1.71 6.56 -5.58
N ARG A 75 -1.53 6.03 -6.78
CA ARG A 75 -0.29 5.41 -7.25
C ARG A 75 0.20 6.18 -8.47
N VAL A 76 1.47 6.53 -8.46
CA VAL A 76 2.13 7.17 -9.61
C VAL A 76 3.33 6.33 -10.00
N GLU A 77 3.43 6.00 -11.27
CA GLU A 77 4.47 5.19 -11.86
C GLU A 77 5.17 6.01 -12.94
N PHE A 78 6.50 5.93 -12.98
CA PHE A 78 7.34 6.54 -14.01
C PHE A 78 8.29 5.48 -14.55
N GLY A 79 8.40 5.39 -15.87
CA GLY A 79 9.21 4.39 -16.54
C GLY A 79 10.07 5.02 -17.62
N LYS A 80 11.28 4.49 -17.78
CA LYS A 80 12.19 4.82 -18.87
C LYS A 80 12.52 3.53 -19.61
N THR A 81 12.23 3.47 -20.91
CA THR A 81 12.55 2.31 -21.73
C THR A 81 13.80 2.57 -22.56
N SER A 82 14.74 1.61 -22.54
CA SER A 82 16.00 1.68 -23.31
C SER A 82 15.83 1.27 -24.77
N ARG A 83 14.80 0.47 -25.10
CA ARG A 83 14.58 -0.04 -26.48
C ARG A 83 14.06 1.04 -27.42
N ASN A 84 13.30 1.99 -26.92
CA ASN A 84 12.77 3.11 -27.66
C ASN A 84 12.92 4.36 -26.79
N ARG A 85 14.13 4.94 -26.73
CA ARG A 85 14.60 6.05 -25.86
C ARG A 85 13.46 6.99 -25.42
N GLY A 86 12.70 6.57 -24.42
CA GLY A 86 11.35 7.07 -24.23
C GLY A 86 10.97 7.02 -22.78
N TYR A 87 10.22 8.03 -22.38
CA TYR A 87 9.70 8.20 -21.04
C TYR A 87 8.19 7.95 -21.06
N GLY A 88 7.70 7.29 -20.02
CA GLY A 88 6.28 7.09 -19.80
C GLY A 88 5.92 7.34 -18.34
N SER A 89 4.65 7.67 -18.10
CA SER A 89 4.11 7.79 -16.75
C SER A 89 2.71 7.22 -16.67
N ALA A 90 2.31 6.74 -15.50
CA ALA A 90 0.94 6.36 -15.22
C ALA A 90 0.53 6.88 -13.84
N ALA A 91 -0.73 7.26 -13.71
CA ALA A 91 -1.34 7.62 -12.45
C ALA A 91 -2.61 6.78 -12.28
N ASP A 92 -2.74 6.10 -11.15
CA ASP A 92 -3.92 5.35 -10.74
C ASP A 92 -4.43 5.93 -9.42
N ALA A 93 -5.74 6.10 -9.30
CA ALA A 93 -6.39 6.62 -8.12
C ALA A 93 -7.60 5.73 -7.80
N MET A 94 -7.70 5.34 -6.54
CA MET A 94 -8.85 4.62 -6.01
C MET A 94 -9.44 5.39 -4.85
N VAL A 95 -10.77 5.49 -4.82
CA VAL A 95 -11.54 6.01 -3.70
C VAL A 95 -12.59 4.99 -3.29
N TYR A 96 -12.85 4.88 -2.01
CA TYR A 96 -13.94 4.07 -1.47
C TYR A 96 -14.62 4.83 -0.34
N GLY A 97 -15.94 4.69 -0.28
CA GLY A 97 -16.79 5.16 0.79
C GLY A 97 -17.61 4.00 1.31
N GLU A 98 -17.67 3.85 2.63
CA GLU A 98 -18.52 2.89 3.30
C GLU A 98 -19.45 3.64 4.26
N ALA A 99 -20.74 3.33 4.25
CA ALA A 99 -21.70 3.83 5.23
C ALA A 99 -22.40 2.67 5.93
N ARG A 100 -22.50 2.76 7.26
CA ARG A 100 -23.16 1.79 8.12
C ARG A 100 -24.14 2.47 9.07
N SER A 101 -25.28 1.86 9.32
CA SER A 101 -26.27 2.37 10.28
C SER A 101 -27.13 1.23 10.81
N GLN A 102 -27.63 1.37 12.05
CA GLN A 102 -28.55 0.41 12.65
C GLN A 102 -29.98 0.85 12.38
N THR A 103 -30.76 0.02 11.68
CA THR A 103 -32.17 0.28 11.34
C THR A 103 -33.09 -0.69 12.09
N SER A 104 -34.39 -0.40 12.14
CA SER A 104 -35.40 -1.24 12.80
C SER A 104 -35.54 -2.65 12.19
N VAL A 105 -35.10 -2.83 10.95
CA VAL A 105 -35.12 -4.10 10.21
C VAL A 105 -33.77 -4.81 10.16
N GLY A 106 -32.71 -4.20 10.71
CA GLY A 106 -31.36 -4.78 10.74
C GLY A 106 -30.25 -3.77 10.45
N GLU A 107 -29.03 -4.28 10.27
CA GLU A 107 -27.86 -3.46 9.93
C GLU A 107 -27.91 -3.05 8.45
N PHE A 108 -27.89 -1.74 8.18
CA PHE A 108 -27.70 -1.20 6.84
C PHE A 108 -26.22 -0.98 6.58
N ARG A 109 -25.72 -1.52 5.47
CA ARG A 109 -24.34 -1.35 5.01
C ARG A 109 -24.32 -1.05 3.51
N THR A 110 -23.62 0.00 3.13
CA THR A 110 -23.40 0.35 1.72
C THR A 110 -21.93 0.67 1.48
N VAL A 111 -21.41 0.26 0.32
CA VAL A 111 -20.03 0.48 -0.10
C VAL A 111 -20.05 1.01 -1.53
N ILE A 112 -19.41 2.15 -1.74
CA ILE A 112 -19.22 2.78 -3.05
C ILE A 112 -17.72 2.84 -3.28
N SER A 113 -17.25 2.37 -4.44
CA SER A 113 -15.85 2.52 -4.83
C SER A 113 -15.73 3.03 -6.24
N GLY A 114 -14.66 3.79 -6.48
CA GLY A 114 -14.33 4.36 -7.78
C GLY A 114 -12.83 4.21 -8.01
N ARG A 115 -12.46 3.86 -9.25
CA ARG A 115 -11.07 3.80 -9.68
C ARG A 115 -10.89 4.53 -11.00
N GLY A 116 -9.78 5.23 -11.14
CA GLY A 116 -9.41 5.94 -12.35
C GLY A 116 -7.93 5.74 -12.63
N ARG A 117 -7.59 5.48 -13.90
CA ARG A 117 -6.20 5.34 -14.35
C ARG A 117 -5.97 6.22 -15.57
N ILE A 118 -4.85 6.92 -15.58
CA ILE A 118 -4.35 7.68 -16.72
C ILE A 118 -2.96 7.12 -17.05
N ASP A 119 -2.75 6.71 -18.30
CA ASP A 119 -1.46 6.21 -18.80
C ASP A 119 -0.96 7.14 -19.90
N ASN A 120 0.24 7.66 -19.74
CA ASN A 120 0.95 8.47 -20.72
C ASN A 120 2.16 7.67 -21.21
N ASN A 121 1.91 6.72 -22.11
CA ASN A 121 2.93 5.95 -22.81
C ASN A 121 3.86 5.16 -21.87
N LEU A 122 3.38 4.81 -20.67
CA LEU A 122 4.10 3.92 -19.76
C LEU A 122 3.93 2.46 -20.20
N ASN A 123 2.74 2.11 -20.67
CA ASN A 123 2.42 0.75 -21.09
C ASN A 123 2.49 0.58 -22.62
N ASN A 124 3.62 0.92 -23.23
CA ASN A 124 3.88 0.67 -24.66
C ASN A 124 4.48 -0.70 -24.97
N GLY A 125 4.50 -1.62 -23.99
CA GLY A 125 5.04 -2.96 -24.17
C GLY A 125 4.50 -3.97 -23.17
N TRP A 126 3.50 -4.74 -23.61
CA TRP A 126 3.33 -6.15 -23.24
C TRP A 126 3.07 -6.51 -21.76
N GLN A 127 2.52 -5.61 -20.95
CA GLN A 127 2.10 -5.88 -19.56
C GLN A 127 0.61 -5.52 -19.40
N ARG A 128 -0.26 -6.39 -19.94
CA ARG A 128 -1.72 -6.40 -19.72
C ARG A 128 -2.11 -7.82 -19.31
N TRP A 129 -1.92 -8.16 -18.04
CA TRP A 129 -2.43 -9.41 -17.45
C TRP A 129 -2.92 -9.10 -16.04
#